data_AF-A0A1M7YAY9-F1
#
_entry.id   AF-A0A1M7YAY9-F1
#
_cell.length_a   1.000
_cell.length_b   1.000
_cell.length_c   1.000
_cell.angle_alpha   90.00
_cell.angle_beta   90.00
_cell.angle_gamma   90.00
#
_symmetry.space_group_name_H-M   'P 1'
#
loop_
_entity.id
_entity.type
_entity.pdbx_description
1 polymer ?
#
loop_
_entity_poly.entity_id
_entity_poly.type
_entity_poly.pdbx_seq_one_letter_code
_entity_poly.pdbx_strand_id
1 'polypeptide(L)'
;MPFIDNKLSMEQLEEFMQHIKSCPDCMEELEVHYILLTGMRRLDADKELADNFHEDFIEMINENEEKIVHYKFSHIRKRIILILIISAAAIASSFHIGEYVVQDVLMEPKTSNFLAQDLFFADFSGYRDQNLSNVPGAVFSGRIMFQLDDIYGYLEEKDEDGAKLLKEKFQGHFNKSGPYRQKW
;
A
#
# COMPACT_ATOMS: atom_id res chain seq x y z
N MET A 1 55.69 9.33 -9.16
CA MET A 1 54.74 9.63 -10.26
C MET A 1 53.35 9.72 -9.61
N PRO A 2 52.55 10.78 -9.83
CA PRO A 2 51.35 11.04 -9.02
C PRO A 2 50.35 9.88 -8.92
N PHE A 3 50.18 9.11 -10.00
CA PHE A 3 49.36 7.89 -10.02
C PHE A 3 49.90 6.81 -9.08
N ILE A 4 51.16 6.38 -9.27
CA ILE A 4 51.83 5.33 -8.47
C ILE A 4 51.89 5.71 -6.99
N ASP A 5 51.97 7.00 -6.68
CA ASP A 5 52.02 7.51 -5.31
C ASP A 5 50.62 7.72 -4.69
N ASN A 6 49.54 7.32 -5.37
CA ASN A 6 48.14 7.51 -4.95
C ASN A 6 47.78 8.98 -4.61
N LYS A 7 48.32 9.94 -5.38
CA LYS A 7 48.13 11.39 -5.15
C LYS A 7 47.07 12.03 -6.06
N LEU A 8 46.38 11.24 -6.89
CA LEU A 8 45.33 11.73 -7.79
C LEU A 8 43.98 11.82 -7.07
N SER A 9 43.19 12.84 -7.41
CA SER A 9 41.78 12.88 -7.00
C SER A 9 40.97 11.81 -7.75
N MET A 10 39.76 11.48 -7.28
CA MET A 10 38.92 10.46 -7.95
C MET A 10 38.58 10.83 -9.40
N GLU A 11 38.33 12.12 -9.68
CA GLU A 11 38.05 12.61 -11.04
C GLU A 11 39.29 12.47 -11.95
N GLN A 12 40.46 12.88 -11.45
CA GLN A 12 41.72 12.77 -12.19
C GLN A 12 42.15 11.32 -12.40
N LEU A 13 41.91 10.46 -11.40
CA LEU A 13 42.17 9.03 -11.49
C LEU A 13 41.31 8.41 -12.58
N GLU A 14 40.03 8.77 -12.66
CA GLU A 14 39.13 8.28 -13.72
C GLU A 14 39.59 8.67 -15.12
N GLU A 15 39.91 9.95 -15.34
CA GLU A 15 40.42 10.44 -16.63
C GLU A 15 41.73 9.75 -17.02
N PHE A 16 42.65 9.59 -16.06
CA PHE A 16 43.92 8.91 -16.27
C PHE A 16 43.71 7.43 -16.63
N MET A 17 42.85 6.72 -15.90
CA MET A 17 42.53 5.32 -16.16
C MET A 17 41.86 5.13 -17.53
N GLN A 18 41.01 6.07 -17.95
CA GLN A 18 40.44 6.05 -19.29
C GLN A 18 41.50 6.25 -20.38
N HIS A 19 42.47 7.13 -20.15
CA HIS A 19 43.55 7.39 -21.09
C HIS A 19 44.45 6.16 -21.30
N ILE A 20 44.98 5.58 -20.23
CA ILE A 20 45.90 4.43 -20.32
C ILE A 20 45.24 3.19 -20.92
N LYS A 21 43.91 3.03 -20.77
CA LYS A 21 43.15 1.98 -21.45
C LYS A 21 43.06 2.18 -22.97
N SER A 22 43.04 3.44 -23.40
CA SER A 22 42.92 3.79 -24.83
C SER A 22 44.26 3.89 -25.54
N CYS A 23 45.35 4.09 -24.80
CA CYS A 23 46.69 4.33 -25.33
C CYS A 23 47.67 3.26 -24.83
N PRO A 24 48.04 2.27 -25.68
CA PRO A 24 48.95 1.19 -25.28
C PRO A 24 50.36 1.71 -24.93
N ASP A 25 50.85 2.74 -25.63
CA ASP A 25 52.17 3.32 -25.38
C ASP A 25 52.26 3.90 -23.95
N CYS A 26 51.20 4.58 -23.49
CA CYS A 26 51.15 5.13 -22.14
C CYS A 26 50.96 4.05 -21.07
N MET A 27 50.33 2.92 -21.41
CA MET A 27 50.23 1.76 -20.52
C MET A 27 51.62 1.11 -20.32
N GLU A 28 52.36 0.91 -21.41
CA GLU A 28 53.72 0.37 -21.36
C GLU A 28 54.66 1.31 -20.58
N GLU A 29 54.60 2.61 -20.84
CA GLU A 29 55.41 3.59 -20.10
C GLU A 29 55.09 3.53 -18.60
N LEU A 30 53.80 3.46 -18.25
CA LEU A 30 53.35 3.36 -16.86
C LEU A 30 53.85 2.08 -16.18
N GLU A 31 53.85 0.96 -16.89
CA GLU A 31 54.39 -0.31 -16.41
C GLU A 31 55.89 -0.21 -16.12
N VAL A 32 56.66 0.36 -17.05
CA VAL A 32 58.11 0.57 -16.86
C VAL A 32 58.39 1.46 -15.64
N HIS A 33 57.65 2.57 -15.48
CA HIS A 33 57.77 3.43 -14.30
C HIS A 33 57.41 2.70 -13.00
N TYR A 34 56.38 1.86 -13.03
CA TYR A 34 55.97 1.06 -11.89
C TYR A 34 57.04 0.04 -11.48
N ILE A 35 57.57 -0.72 -12.45
CA ILE A 35 58.63 -1.71 -12.22
C ILE A 35 59.87 -1.03 -11.65
N LEU A 36 60.30 0.09 -12.23
CA LEU A 36 61.48 0.83 -11.78
C LEU A 36 61.30 1.34 -10.35
N LEU A 37 60.19 2.03 -10.06
CA LEU A 37 59.94 2.61 -8.73
C LEU A 37 59.74 1.54 -7.66
N THR A 38 58.97 0.49 -7.97
CA THR A 38 58.70 -0.61 -7.04
C THR A 38 59.94 -1.47 -6.83
N GLY A 39 60.72 -1.71 -7.88
CA GLY A 39 62.02 -2.39 -7.80
C GLY A 39 62.99 -1.65 -6.88
N MET A 40 63.17 -0.34 -7.06
CA MET A 40 64.00 0.48 -6.17
C MET A 40 63.53 0.44 -4.72
N ARG A 41 62.21 0.60 -4.48
CA ARG A 41 61.64 0.54 -3.12
C ARG A 41 61.82 -0.81 -2.44
N ARG A 42 61.77 -1.92 -3.21
CA ARG A 42 61.97 -3.28 -2.66
C ARG A 42 63.44 -3.53 -2.33
N LEU A 43 64.36 -3.06 -3.18
CA LEU A 43 65.80 -3.08 -2.90
C LEU A 43 66.15 -2.29 -1.63
N ASP A 44 65.59 -1.08 -1.47
CA ASP A 44 65.83 -0.25 -0.29
C ASP A 44 65.25 -0.84 1.01
N ALA A 45 64.24 -1.71 0.89
CA ALA A 45 63.55 -2.32 2.02
C ALA A 45 64.12 -3.69 2.45
N ASP A 46 65.23 -4.14 1.86
CA ASP A 46 65.81 -5.49 2.02
C ASP A 46 64.77 -6.62 1.84
N LYS A 47 63.76 -6.39 0.97
CA LYS A 47 62.72 -7.38 0.65
C LYS A 47 63.14 -8.18 -0.57
N GLU A 48 62.70 -9.44 -0.64
CA GLU A 48 62.87 -10.24 -1.84
C GLU A 48 62.28 -9.50 -3.06
N LEU A 49 63.07 -9.42 -4.14
CA LEU A 49 62.57 -8.96 -5.43
C LEU A 49 61.60 -10.02 -5.94
N ALA A 50 60.29 -9.71 -5.90
CA ALA A 50 59.32 -10.60 -6.52
C ALA A 50 59.60 -10.71 -8.02
N ASP A 51 59.49 -11.91 -8.56
CA ASP A 51 59.75 -12.19 -9.98
C ASP A 51 58.60 -11.71 -10.89
N ASN A 52 57.44 -11.37 -10.31
CA ASN A 52 56.19 -11.11 -11.04
C ASN A 52 55.74 -9.64 -10.99
N PHE A 53 56.61 -8.69 -11.30
CA PHE A 53 56.23 -7.26 -11.30
C PHE A 53 55.09 -6.91 -12.27
N HIS A 54 54.97 -7.65 -13.38
CA HIS A 54 53.87 -7.48 -14.33
C HIS A 54 52.51 -7.82 -13.70
N GLU A 55 52.44 -8.91 -12.94
CA GLU A 55 51.21 -9.34 -12.28
C GLU A 55 50.80 -8.32 -11.21
N ASP A 56 51.75 -7.89 -10.38
CA ASP A 56 51.56 -6.83 -9.38
C ASP A 56 51.07 -5.51 -10.02
N PHE A 57 51.57 -5.19 -11.22
CA PHE A 57 51.15 -4.01 -11.96
C PHE A 57 49.70 -4.11 -12.43
N ILE A 58 49.31 -5.24 -13.04
CA ILE A 58 47.94 -5.48 -13.50
C ILE A 58 46.96 -5.49 -12.32
N GLU A 59 47.34 -6.06 -11.18
CA GLU A 59 46.54 -6.01 -9.95
C GLU A 59 46.33 -4.56 -9.49
N MET A 60 47.40 -3.75 -9.46
CA MET A 60 47.28 -2.32 -9.12
C MET A 60 46.33 -1.58 -10.07
N ILE A 61 46.36 -1.86 -11.38
CA ILE A 61 45.42 -1.27 -12.35
C ILE A 61 43.99 -1.67 -12.00
N ASN A 62 43.73 -2.96 -11.83
CA ASN A 62 42.39 -3.48 -11.49
C ASN A 62 41.86 -2.89 -10.19
N GLU A 63 42.67 -2.81 -9.13
CA GLU A 63 42.28 -2.21 -7.86
C GLU A 63 41.85 -0.74 -8.03
N ASN A 64 42.56 0.03 -8.87
CA ASN A 64 42.21 1.42 -9.13
C ASN A 64 40.90 1.54 -9.93
N GLU A 65 40.63 0.62 -10.85
CA GLU A 65 39.33 0.54 -11.52
C GLU A 65 38.20 0.23 -10.55
N GLU A 66 38.41 -0.75 -9.67
CA GLU A 66 37.43 -1.11 -8.65
C GLU A 66 37.15 0.06 -7.72
N LYS A 67 38.17 0.85 -7.34
CA LYS A 67 37.98 2.08 -6.56
C LYS A 67 37.10 3.09 -7.27
N ILE A 68 37.31 3.32 -8.57
CA ILE A 68 36.48 4.23 -9.37
C ILE A 68 35.02 3.73 -9.41
N VAL A 69 34.83 2.44 -9.71
CA VAL A 69 33.50 1.82 -9.76
C VAL A 69 32.81 1.93 -8.40
N HIS A 70 33.50 1.54 -7.33
CA HIS A 70 32.97 1.59 -5.97
C HIS A 70 32.59 3.02 -5.57
N TYR A 71 33.41 4.01 -5.91
CA TYR A 71 33.13 5.43 -5.67
C TYR A 71 31.85 5.87 -6.40
N LYS A 72 31.72 5.57 -7.70
CA LYS A 72 30.51 5.88 -8.49
C LYS A 72 29.27 5.22 -7.92
N PHE A 73 29.32 3.91 -7.68
CA PHE A 73 28.15 3.14 -7.26
C PHE A 73 27.81 3.26 -5.78
N SER A 74 28.70 3.82 -4.93
CA SER A 74 28.42 4.02 -3.50
C SER A 74 27.14 4.81 -3.26
N HIS A 75 26.95 5.92 -3.98
CA HIS A 75 25.74 6.75 -3.83
C HIS A 75 24.49 6.09 -4.41
N ILE A 76 24.63 5.36 -5.53
CA ILE A 76 23.52 4.62 -6.15
C ILE A 76 23.05 3.49 -5.25
N ARG A 77 23.96 2.68 -4.69
CA ARG A 77 23.62 1.58 -3.78
C ARG A 77 22.84 2.05 -2.56
N LYS A 78 23.25 3.15 -1.94
CA LYS A 78 22.53 3.73 -0.78
C LYS A 78 21.09 4.12 -1.13
N ARG A 79 20.87 4.72 -2.31
CA ARG A 79 19.52 5.09 -2.79
C ARG A 79 18.67 3.85 -3.05
N ILE A 80 19.23 2.83 -3.69
CA ILE A 80 18.53 1.55 -3.95
C ILE A 80 18.12 0.88 -2.65
N ILE A 81 19.03 0.79 -1.67
CA ILE A 81 18.74 0.19 -0.35
C ILE A 81 17.60 0.94 0.36
N LEU A 82 17.58 2.27 0.33
CA LEU A 82 16.49 3.06 0.92
C LEU A 82 15.14 2.74 0.25
N ILE A 83 15.09 2.68 -1.08
CA ILE A 83 13.87 2.36 -1.82
C ILE A 83 13.38 0.95 -1.46
N LEU A 84 14.30 -0.02 -1.37
CA LEU A 84 13.97 -1.39 -0.97
C LEU A 84 13.37 -1.45 0.44
N ILE A 85 13.95 -0.75 1.42
CA ILE A 85 13.44 -0.71 2.80
C ILE A 85 12.02 -0.13 2.83
N ILE A 86 11.77 0.98 2.13
CA ILE A 86 10.44 1.60 2.06
C ILE A 86 9.43 0.65 1.43
N SER A 87 9.80 0.00 0.33
CA SER A 87 8.92 -0.95 -0.35
C SER A 87 8.60 -2.17 0.52
N ALA A 88 9.58 -2.71 1.25
CA ALA A 88 9.40 -3.81 2.17
C ALA A 88 8.47 -3.42 3.34
N ALA A 89 8.65 -2.22 3.91
CA ALA A 89 7.77 -1.71 4.96
C ALA A 89 6.32 -1.54 4.48
N ALA A 90 6.12 -1.01 3.25
CA ALA A 90 4.79 -0.87 2.66
C ALA A 90 4.11 -2.22 2.44
N ILE A 91 4.85 -3.22 1.93
CA ILE A 91 4.35 -4.59 1.76
C ILE A 91 3.95 -5.18 3.12
N ALA A 92 4.84 -5.12 4.11
CA ALA A 92 4.57 -5.64 5.45
C ALA A 92 3.32 -5.00 6.09
N SER A 93 3.15 -3.68 5.93
CA SER A 93 1.95 -2.97 6.42
C SER A 93 0.67 -3.42 5.71
N SER A 94 0.74 -3.72 4.41
CA SER A 94 -0.41 -4.20 3.63
C SER A 94 -0.85 -5.61 4.07
N PHE A 95 0.11 -6.48 4.39
CA PHE A 95 -0.18 -7.81 4.94
C PHE A 95 -0.84 -7.74 6.33
N HIS A 96 -0.40 -6.83 7.20
CA HIS A 96 -0.99 -6.67 8.53
C HIS A 96 -2.46 -6.21 8.50
N ILE A 97 -2.85 -5.41 7.50
CA ILE A 97 -4.26 -5.03 7.29
C ILE A 97 -5.11 -6.25 6.94
N GLY A 98 -4.59 -7.17 6.11
CA GLY A 98 -5.31 -8.38 5.71
C GLY A 98 -5.63 -9.30 6.90
N GLU A 99 -4.69 -9.46 7.83
CA GLU A 99 -4.90 -10.29 9.03
C GLU A 99 -5.88 -9.64 10.02
N TYR A 100 -5.82 -8.31 10.18
CA TYR A 100 -6.76 -7.56 11.03
C TYR A 100 -8.21 -7.65 10.51
N VAL A 101 -8.42 -7.49 9.20
CA VAL A 101 -9.76 -7.53 8.60
C VAL A 101 -10.38 -8.93 8.64
N VAL A 102 -9.57 -10.00 8.58
CA VAL A 102 -10.08 -11.38 8.67
C VAL A 102 -10.61 -11.70 10.08
N GLN A 103 -10.02 -11.14 11.14
CA GLN A 103 -10.52 -11.29 12.50
C GLN A 103 -11.86 -10.55 12.73
N ASP A 104 -12.05 -9.40 12.08
CA ASP A 104 -13.30 -8.63 12.17
C ASP A 104 -14.47 -9.25 11.38
N VAL A 105 -14.18 -10.05 10.34
CA VAL A 105 -15.22 -10.74 9.55
C VAL A 105 -15.60 -12.11 10.13
N LEU A 106 -14.71 -12.76 10.89
CA LEU A 106 -15.00 -14.03 11.58
C LEU A 106 -15.38 -13.87 13.06
N MET A 107 -15.57 -12.64 13.54
CA MET A 107 -16.33 -12.44 14.78
C MET A 107 -17.74 -12.99 14.53
N GLU A 108 -18.16 -13.99 15.32
CA GLU A 108 -19.57 -14.32 15.48
C GLU A 108 -20.35 -13.00 15.63
N PRO A 109 -21.50 -12.84 14.94
CA PRO A 109 -22.22 -11.59 14.98
C PRO A 109 -22.57 -11.30 16.43
N LYS A 110 -21.85 -10.36 17.04
CA LYS A 110 -22.22 -9.80 18.32
C LYS A 110 -23.57 -9.17 18.06
N THR A 111 -24.64 -9.80 18.55
CA THR A 111 -26.01 -9.35 18.36
C THR A 111 -26.09 -7.91 18.85
N SER A 112 -26.01 -6.97 17.92
CA SER A 112 -26.25 -5.59 18.23
C SER A 112 -27.71 -5.51 18.62
N ASN A 113 -28.00 -5.02 19.82
CA ASN A 113 -29.36 -4.64 20.23
C ASN A 113 -29.90 -3.43 19.44
N PHE A 114 -29.34 -3.17 18.25
CA PHE A 114 -29.86 -2.18 17.33
C PHE A 114 -31.11 -2.78 16.70
N LEU A 115 -32.25 -2.37 17.26
CA LEU A 115 -33.61 -2.69 16.87
C LEU A 115 -33.87 -2.37 15.40
N ALA A 116 -33.40 -3.22 14.50
CA ALA A 116 -33.83 -3.24 13.10
C ALA A 116 -35.08 -4.13 12.92
N GLN A 117 -35.43 -4.93 13.94
CA GLN A 117 -36.46 -5.96 13.83
C GLN A 117 -37.90 -5.41 14.00
N ASP A 118 -38.06 -4.21 14.55
CA ASP A 118 -39.38 -3.59 14.77
C ASP A 118 -39.77 -2.54 13.71
N LEU A 119 -38.89 -2.24 12.75
CA LEU A 119 -39.15 -1.14 11.82
C LEU A 119 -40.19 -1.49 10.76
N PHE A 120 -40.45 -2.77 10.51
CA PHE A 120 -41.33 -3.17 9.41
C PHE A 120 -42.69 -3.69 9.84
N PHE A 121 -42.86 -4.39 10.97
CA PHE A 121 -44.20 -4.84 11.38
C PHE A 121 -44.29 -5.07 12.89
N ALA A 122 -44.58 -4.01 13.66
CA ALA A 122 -45.15 -4.19 14.99
C ALA A 122 -46.55 -4.81 14.84
N ASP A 123 -46.69 -6.03 15.35
CA ASP A 123 -47.91 -6.83 15.42
C ASP A 123 -49.06 -6.01 16.02
N PHE A 124 -50.12 -5.77 15.23
CA PHE A 124 -51.33 -5.10 15.72
C PHE A 124 -52.29 -6.17 16.25
N SER A 125 -51.89 -6.87 17.33
CA SER A 125 -52.83 -7.62 18.15
C SER A 125 -53.34 -6.69 19.25
N GLY A 126 -54.63 -6.36 19.16
CA GLY A 126 -55.19 -5.12 19.65
C GLY A 126 -55.07 -4.88 21.16
N TYR A 127 -54.95 -3.60 21.52
CA TYR A 127 -55.43 -3.07 22.79
C TYR A 127 -55.70 -1.57 22.66
N ARG A 128 -56.95 -1.16 22.92
CA ARG A 128 -57.27 0.21 23.30
C ARG A 128 -56.73 0.39 24.71
N ASP A 129 -55.78 1.29 24.92
CA ASP A 129 -55.76 1.98 26.21
C ASP A 129 -55.25 3.43 26.12
N GLN A 130 -55.90 4.27 26.91
CA GLN A 130 -55.68 5.69 27.04
C GLN A 130 -54.48 5.90 27.96
N ASN A 131 -53.28 6.07 27.39
CA ASN A 131 -52.13 6.79 27.97
C ASN A 131 -50.89 6.53 27.10
N LEU A 132 -50.76 7.24 25.97
CA LEU A 132 -49.55 7.21 25.15
C LEU A 132 -48.77 8.53 25.27
N SER A 133 -48.39 8.86 26.51
CA SER A 133 -47.35 9.87 26.77
C SER A 133 -46.00 9.17 26.77
N ASN A 134 -45.20 9.41 25.72
CA ASN A 134 -43.75 9.20 25.62
C ASN A 134 -43.21 7.96 24.86
N VAL A 135 -43.60 7.76 23.59
CA VAL A 135 -42.74 7.07 22.61
C VAL A 135 -42.84 7.70 21.20
N PRO A 136 -41.72 8.12 20.57
CA PRO A 136 -41.70 8.66 19.20
C PRO A 136 -41.76 7.55 18.12
N GLY A 137 -42.74 6.65 18.24
CA GLY A 137 -43.07 5.60 17.27
C GLY A 137 -44.49 5.72 16.68
N ALA A 138 -45.36 6.54 17.30
CA ALA A 138 -46.76 6.70 16.87
C ALA A 138 -46.95 7.76 15.76
N VAL A 139 -45.94 8.58 15.47
CA VAL A 139 -46.07 9.67 14.46
C VAL A 139 -46.00 9.12 13.04
N PHE A 140 -45.19 8.09 12.81
CA PHE A 140 -45.09 7.43 11.50
C PHE A 140 -46.33 6.58 11.19
N SER A 141 -46.91 5.91 12.18
CA SER A 141 -48.09 5.07 11.98
C SER A 141 -49.30 5.90 11.52
N GLY A 142 -49.54 7.08 12.12
CA GLY A 142 -50.64 7.96 11.70
C GLY A 142 -50.54 8.40 10.24
N ARG A 143 -49.36 8.86 9.80
CA ARG A 143 -49.15 9.29 8.40
C ARG A 143 -49.31 8.17 7.39
N ILE A 144 -48.77 6.99 7.69
CA ILE A 144 -48.90 5.82 6.82
C ILE A 144 -50.37 5.42 6.68
N MET A 145 -51.15 5.46 7.77
CA MET A 145 -52.59 5.15 7.70
C MET A 145 -53.35 6.07 6.74
N PHE A 146 -53.05 7.37 6.71
CA PHE A 146 -53.69 8.31 5.77
C PHE A 146 -53.26 8.13 4.31
N GLN A 147 -52.13 7.48 4.06
CA GLN A 147 -51.59 7.25 2.72
C GLN A 147 -51.81 5.81 2.24
N LEU A 148 -52.53 4.99 3.01
CA LEU A 148 -52.77 3.58 2.65
C LEU A 148 -53.47 3.41 1.30
N ASP A 149 -54.37 4.32 0.93
CA ASP A 149 -55.06 4.26 -0.37
C ASP A 149 -54.09 4.56 -1.53
N ASP A 150 -53.21 5.56 -1.38
CA ASP A 150 -52.19 5.91 -2.37
C ASP A 150 -51.16 4.78 -2.52
N ILE A 151 -50.73 4.20 -1.41
CA ILE A 151 -49.81 3.06 -1.37
C ILE A 151 -50.47 1.84 -2.02
N TYR A 152 -51.74 1.56 -1.73
CA TYR A 152 -52.47 0.48 -2.38
C TYR A 152 -52.56 0.69 -3.89
N GLY A 153 -52.88 1.90 -4.36
CA GLY A 153 -52.94 2.21 -5.79
C GLY A 153 -51.60 2.04 -6.50
N TYR A 154 -50.50 2.46 -5.88
CA TYR A 154 -49.16 2.22 -6.43
C TYR A 154 -48.81 0.72 -6.49
N LEU A 155 -49.14 -0.04 -5.45
CA LEU A 155 -48.89 -1.48 -5.41
C LEU A 155 -49.75 -2.24 -6.41
N GLU A 156 -51.00 -1.84 -6.63
CA GLU A 156 -51.86 -2.46 -7.65
C GLU A 156 -51.25 -2.38 -9.06
N GLU A 157 -50.46 -1.34 -9.35
CA GLU A 157 -49.76 -1.17 -10.63
C GLU A 157 -48.40 -1.89 -10.68
N LYS A 158 -47.68 -1.98 -9.55
CA LYS A 158 -46.26 -2.39 -9.51
C LYS A 158 -46.00 -3.77 -8.88
N ASP A 159 -46.87 -4.21 -7.97
CA ASP A 159 -46.71 -5.42 -7.16
C ASP A 159 -48.08 -5.90 -6.63
N GLU A 160 -48.75 -6.73 -7.44
CA GLU A 160 -50.11 -7.23 -7.16
C GLU A 160 -50.18 -8.07 -5.88
N ASP A 161 -49.11 -8.80 -5.54
CA ASP A 161 -49.04 -9.62 -4.34
C ASP A 161 -48.87 -8.74 -3.09
N GLY A 162 -48.05 -7.69 -3.17
CA GLY A 162 -47.96 -6.65 -2.15
C GLY A 162 -49.30 -5.95 -1.89
N ALA A 163 -50.06 -5.65 -2.94
CA ALA A 163 -51.38 -5.04 -2.83
C ALA A 163 -52.41 -5.95 -2.13
N LYS A 164 -52.41 -7.25 -2.45
CA LYS A 164 -53.27 -8.25 -1.79
C LYS A 164 -52.95 -8.39 -0.32
N LEU A 165 -51.67 -8.50 0.04
CA LEU A 165 -51.21 -8.58 1.43
C LEU A 165 -51.59 -7.34 2.24
N LEU A 166 -51.45 -6.15 1.65
CA LEU A 166 -51.83 -4.90 2.31
C LEU A 166 -53.33 -4.83 2.57
N LYS A 167 -54.15 -5.25 1.60
CA LYS A 167 -55.61 -5.32 1.73
C LYS A 167 -56.05 -6.36 2.76
N GLU A 168 -55.37 -7.51 2.82
CA GLU A 168 -55.63 -8.56 3.80
C GLU A 168 -55.25 -8.13 5.21
N LYS A 169 -54.15 -7.39 5.38
CA LYS A 169 -53.67 -6.93 6.68
C LYS A 169 -54.46 -5.75 7.23
N PHE A 170 -54.95 -4.87 6.36
CA PHE A 170 -55.71 -3.67 6.75
C PHE A 170 -57.15 -3.70 6.26
N GLN A 171 -57.82 -4.85 6.36
CA GLN A 171 -59.22 -5.03 5.94
C GLN A 171 -60.15 -3.97 6.53
N GLY A 172 -59.91 -3.52 7.78
CA GLY A 172 -60.70 -2.48 8.44
C GLY A 172 -60.59 -1.08 7.82
N HIS A 173 -59.49 -0.75 7.13
CA HIS A 173 -59.32 0.49 6.38
C HIS A 173 -60.09 0.45 5.05
N PHE A 174 -59.98 -0.69 4.35
CA PHE A 174 -60.54 -0.86 3.00
C PHE A 174 -62.01 -1.30 2.98
N ASN A 175 -62.56 -1.88 4.07
CA ASN A 175 -63.99 -2.14 4.20
C ASN A 175 -64.78 -0.84 4.44
N LYS A 176 -66.00 -0.76 3.90
CA LYS A 176 -66.84 0.46 3.82
C LYS A 176 -67.38 1.01 5.16
N SER A 177 -66.73 0.74 6.29
CA SER A 177 -67.20 1.11 7.63
C SER A 177 -66.08 1.48 8.61
N GLY A 178 -64.90 1.87 8.12
CA GLY A 178 -63.80 2.39 8.95
C GLY A 178 -63.91 3.92 9.15
N PRO A 179 -63.49 4.46 10.32
CA PRO A 179 -63.65 5.87 10.68
C PRO A 179 -62.86 6.87 9.80
N TYR A 180 -62.01 6.37 8.90
CA TYR A 180 -61.14 7.17 8.05
C TYR A 180 -61.67 7.37 6.62
N ARG A 181 -62.82 6.75 6.26
CA ARG A 181 -63.51 7.04 5.00
C ARG A 181 -64.39 8.30 5.14
N GLN A 182 -63.79 9.45 5.44
CA GLN A 182 -64.47 10.72 5.30
C GLN A 182 -64.38 11.19 3.84
N LYS A 183 -65.57 11.24 3.22
CA LYS A 183 -65.83 11.66 1.85
C LYS A 183 -65.33 13.09 1.59
N TRP A 184 -64.68 13.28 0.45
CA TRP A 184 -65.02 14.37 -0.46
C TRP A 184 -65.86 13.78 -1.59
#